data_AF-B4RDE0-F1
#
_entry.id   AF-B4RDE0-F1
#
_cell.length_a   1.000
_cell.length_b   1.000
_cell.length_c   1.000
_cell.angle_alpha   90.00
_cell.angle_beta   90.00
_cell.angle_gamma   90.00
#
_symmetry.space_group_name_H-M   'P 1'
#
loop_
_entity.id
_entity.type
_entity.pdbx_description
1 polymer ?
#
loop_
_entity_poly.entity_id
_entity_poly.type
_entity_poly.pdbx_seq_one_letter_code
_entity_poly.pdbx_strand_id
1 'polypeptide(L)'
;MGQRGRDVGRAADDRPARVRNRSRPRRPPGAGPVITHPKAEELTEAVAAWIEQIRPGLDPRNAFLARVAANALAAVTRELKQGPHAETAAQKRMAGLLGHGGPFEELNAELCERIRSGEFDVATPGLLEALRANTMEQLAIDQPSYRHEV
;
A
#
# COMPACT_ATOMS: atom_id res chain seq x y z
N MET A 1 -54.68 -12.18 67.50
CA MET A 1 -53.97 -13.31 68.15
C MET A 1 -53.38 -14.17 67.04
N GLY A 2 -52.07 -14.12 66.75
CA GLY A 2 -51.02 -14.95 67.35
C GLY A 2 -50.92 -16.28 66.56
N GLN A 3 -49.79 -16.79 66.06
CA GLN A 3 -48.38 -16.69 66.45
C GLN A 3 -47.44 -17.07 65.28
N ARG A 4 -46.15 -16.78 65.51
CA ARG A 4 -44.94 -16.93 64.70
C ARG A 4 -44.51 -18.38 64.42
N GLY A 5 -43.64 -18.55 63.42
CA GLY A 5 -42.64 -19.62 63.30
C GLY A 5 -42.51 -20.14 61.86
N ARG A 6 -41.33 -20.42 61.29
CA ARG A 6 -39.96 -20.52 61.79
C ARG A 6 -38.98 -20.36 60.61
N ASP A 7 -37.80 -19.85 60.94
CA ASP A 7 -36.45 -20.25 60.49
C ASP A 7 -36.26 -20.86 59.10
N VAL A 8 -35.64 -20.07 58.22
CA VAL A 8 -35.03 -20.53 56.97
C VAL A 8 -33.65 -21.13 57.29
N GLY A 9 -33.60 -22.45 57.43
CA GLY A 9 -32.36 -23.22 57.52
C GLY A 9 -31.62 -23.28 56.18
N ARG A 10 -30.29 -23.16 56.24
CA ARG A 10 -29.37 -23.27 55.09
C ARG A 10 -29.30 -24.71 54.54
N ALA A 11 -29.18 -24.83 53.22
CA ALA A 11 -28.52 -25.93 52.49
C ALA A 11 -27.79 -25.28 51.30
N ALA A 12 -26.47 -25.20 51.30
CA ALA A 12 -25.48 -26.20 50.90
C ALA A 12 -25.16 -26.11 49.40
N ASP A 13 -24.03 -25.46 49.11
CA ASP A 13 -23.16 -25.56 47.92
C ASP A 13 -23.72 -26.31 46.69
N ASP A 14 -24.40 -25.58 45.80
CA ASP A 14 -24.55 -26.00 44.40
C ASP A 14 -23.42 -25.37 43.55
N ARG A 15 -22.27 -26.04 43.53
CA ARG A 15 -21.28 -25.90 42.45
C ARG A 15 -21.40 -27.08 41.49
N PRO A 16 -21.93 -26.89 40.28
CA PRO A 16 -21.59 -27.77 39.16
C PRO A 16 -20.25 -27.35 38.55
N ALA A 17 -19.40 -28.36 38.34
CA ALA A 17 -18.09 -28.24 37.74
C ALA A 17 -18.17 -28.06 36.21
N ARG A 18 -17.26 -27.22 35.69
CA ARG A 18 -16.66 -27.27 34.34
C ARG A 18 -17.60 -27.51 33.13
N VAL A 19 -17.89 -26.44 32.39
CA VAL A 19 -17.94 -26.48 30.92
C VAL A 19 -17.13 -25.32 30.34
N ARG A 20 -15.82 -25.53 30.22
CA ARG A 20 -15.02 -24.79 29.23
C ARG A 20 -15.22 -25.48 27.90
N ASN A 21 -16.20 -25.06 27.12
CA ASN A 21 -16.25 -25.37 25.70
C ASN A 21 -16.77 -24.19 24.89
N ARG A 22 -15.94 -23.16 24.73
CA ARG A 22 -16.02 -22.30 23.55
C ARG A 22 -15.07 -22.88 22.52
N SER A 23 -15.53 -23.91 21.81
CA SER A 23 -14.98 -24.27 20.52
C SER A 23 -15.25 -23.09 19.58
N ARG A 24 -14.39 -22.06 19.64
CA ARG A 24 -14.30 -21.11 18.54
C ARG A 24 -13.78 -21.91 17.34
N PRO A 25 -14.50 -21.97 16.21
CA PRO A 25 -13.97 -22.63 15.03
C PRO A 25 -12.61 -22.00 14.69
N ARG A 26 -11.57 -22.83 14.54
CA ARG A 26 -10.29 -22.37 13.99
C ARG A 26 -10.59 -21.86 12.59
N ARG A 27 -10.23 -20.59 12.34
CA ARG A 27 -10.35 -19.98 11.03
C ARG A 27 -9.58 -20.85 10.02
N PRO A 28 -10.17 -21.26 8.89
CA PRO A 28 -9.48 -22.08 7.90
C PRO A 28 -8.26 -21.32 7.36
N PRO A 29 -7.16 -22.02 7.04
CA PRO A 29 -6.04 -21.42 6.33
C PRO A 29 -6.54 -20.85 5.00
N GLY A 30 -6.36 -19.56 4.77
CA GLY A 30 -6.82 -18.86 3.56
C GLY A 30 -8.06 -17.97 3.71
N ALA A 31 -8.72 -17.93 4.87
CA ALA A 31 -9.67 -16.85 5.13
C ALA A 31 -8.89 -15.52 5.13
N GLY A 32 -9.21 -14.62 4.21
CA GLY A 32 -8.60 -13.29 4.08
C GLY A 32 -8.72 -12.46 5.36
N PRO A 33 -8.19 -11.22 5.36
CA PRO A 33 -8.25 -10.35 6.54
C PRO A 33 -9.70 -10.22 7.05
N VAL A 34 -9.89 -10.35 8.36
CA VAL A 34 -11.21 -10.23 9.05
C VAL A 34 -11.74 -8.80 9.02
N ILE A 35 -10.91 -7.86 8.59
CA ILE A 35 -11.27 -6.47 8.39
C ILE A 35 -11.08 -6.17 6.89
N THR A 36 -12.19 -6.08 6.16
CA THR A 36 -12.24 -5.60 4.77
C THR A 36 -12.45 -4.10 4.78
N HIS A 37 -11.39 -3.34 4.98
CA HIS A 37 -11.40 -1.92 4.66
C HIS A 37 -11.09 -1.72 3.18
N PRO A 38 -11.64 -0.67 2.54
CA PRO A 38 -11.25 -0.31 1.19
C PRO A 38 -9.74 -0.05 1.17
N LYS A 39 -9.09 -0.51 0.11
CA LYS A 39 -7.67 -0.30 -0.09
C LYS A 39 -7.39 1.17 -0.44
N ALA A 40 -6.14 1.59 -0.25
CA ALA A 40 -5.75 2.97 -0.55
C ALA A 40 -5.99 3.33 -2.03
N GLU A 41 -5.77 2.39 -2.95
CA GLU A 41 -6.07 2.57 -4.37
C GLU A 41 -7.57 2.77 -4.64
N GLU A 42 -8.45 2.04 -3.93
CA GLU A 42 -9.91 2.16 -4.08
C GLU A 42 -10.42 3.50 -3.52
N LEU A 43 -9.84 3.95 -2.39
CA LEU A 43 -10.16 5.25 -1.79
C LEU A 43 -9.74 6.41 -2.69
N THR A 44 -8.52 6.36 -3.23
CA THR A 44 -8.00 7.41 -4.12
C THR A 44 -8.80 7.50 -5.42
N GLU A 45 -9.19 6.36 -6.00
CA GLU A 45 -10.05 6.30 -7.18
C GLU A 45 -11.43 6.89 -6.92
N ALA A 46 -12.07 6.52 -5.80
CA ALA A 46 -13.40 7.02 -5.45
C ALA A 46 -13.41 8.55 -5.27
N VAL A 47 -12.40 9.09 -4.60
CA VAL A 47 -12.28 10.55 -4.41
C VAL A 47 -12.01 11.25 -5.74
N ALA A 48 -11.13 10.72 -6.59
CA ALA A 48 -10.84 11.31 -7.90
C ALA A 48 -12.10 11.34 -8.80
N ALA A 49 -12.89 10.27 -8.79
CA ALA A 49 -14.16 10.18 -9.53
C ALA A 49 -15.19 11.21 -9.03
N TRP A 50 -15.32 11.36 -7.71
CA TRP A 50 -16.20 12.37 -7.12
C TRP A 50 -15.76 13.80 -7.47
N ILE A 51 -14.46 14.10 -7.44
CA ILE A 51 -13.93 15.41 -7.85
C ILE A 51 -14.31 15.71 -9.31
N GLU A 52 -14.17 14.74 -10.20
CA GLU A 52 -14.53 14.90 -11.61
C GLU A 52 -16.05 15.12 -11.80
N GLN A 53 -16.89 14.48 -10.98
CA GLN A 53 -18.34 14.67 -10.99
C GLN A 53 -18.75 16.08 -10.58
N ILE A 54 -18.12 16.68 -9.56
CA ILE A 54 -18.48 18.03 -9.09
C ILE A 54 -17.86 19.14 -9.94
N ARG A 55 -16.77 18.85 -10.66
CA ARG A 55 -15.96 19.84 -11.39
C ARG A 55 -16.76 20.75 -12.34
N PRO A 56 -17.76 20.27 -13.12
CA PRO A 56 -18.54 21.14 -14.00
C PRO A 56 -19.38 22.20 -13.29
N GLY A 57 -19.68 22.00 -11.99
CA GLY A 57 -20.45 22.95 -11.18
C GLY A 57 -19.62 23.98 -10.42
N LEU A 58 -18.28 23.94 -10.55
CA LEU A 58 -17.37 24.85 -9.86
C LEU A 58 -17.10 26.11 -10.69
N ASP A 59 -16.78 27.22 -10.02
CA ASP A 59 -16.21 28.39 -10.70
C ASP A 59 -14.87 28.04 -11.38
N PRO A 60 -14.41 28.83 -12.37
CA PRO A 60 -13.23 28.49 -13.17
C PRO A 60 -11.96 28.18 -12.37
N ARG A 61 -11.70 28.93 -11.28
CA ARG A 61 -10.51 28.71 -10.45
C ARG A 61 -10.59 27.37 -9.74
N ASN A 62 -11.72 27.08 -9.11
CA ASN A 62 -11.91 25.83 -8.39
C ASN A 62 -12.03 24.63 -9.32
N ALA A 63 -12.59 24.78 -10.52
CA ALA A 63 -12.59 23.74 -11.55
C ALA A 63 -11.16 23.35 -11.99
N PHE A 64 -10.27 24.33 -12.11
CA PHE A 64 -8.85 24.08 -12.38
C PHE A 64 -8.17 23.34 -11.23
N LEU A 65 -8.33 23.79 -9.98
CA LEU A 65 -7.75 23.14 -8.81
C LEU A 65 -8.30 21.71 -8.61
N ALA A 66 -9.58 21.50 -8.87
CA ALA A 66 -10.20 20.16 -8.88
C ALA A 66 -9.53 19.25 -9.91
N ARG A 67 -9.24 19.75 -11.12
CA ARG A 67 -8.51 18.97 -12.13
C ARG A 67 -7.10 18.61 -11.67
N VAL A 68 -6.39 19.54 -11.03
CA VAL A 68 -5.05 19.27 -10.46
C VAL A 68 -5.11 18.19 -9.38
N ALA A 69 -6.08 18.29 -8.46
CA ALA A 69 -6.27 17.30 -7.40
C ALA A 69 -6.61 15.91 -7.94
N ALA A 70 -7.51 15.82 -8.92
CA ALA A 70 -7.86 14.55 -9.58
C ALA A 70 -6.65 13.92 -10.29
N ASN A 71 -5.82 14.73 -10.95
CA ASN A 71 -4.59 14.25 -11.60
C ASN A 71 -3.57 13.74 -10.58
N ALA A 72 -3.38 14.45 -9.46
CA ALA A 72 -2.49 14.02 -8.37
C ALA A 72 -2.96 12.71 -7.75
N LEU A 73 -4.27 12.56 -7.45
CA LEU A 73 -4.83 11.31 -6.96
C LEU A 73 -4.63 10.17 -7.97
N ALA A 74 -4.83 10.42 -9.26
CA ALA A 74 -4.58 9.41 -10.28
C ALA A 74 -3.11 8.98 -10.34
N ALA A 75 -2.14 9.88 -10.08
CA ALA A 75 -0.73 9.52 -9.96
C ALA A 75 -0.47 8.62 -8.74
N VAL A 76 -1.00 8.99 -7.58
CA VAL A 76 -0.92 8.16 -6.35
C VAL A 76 -1.55 6.78 -6.59
N THR A 77 -2.70 6.69 -7.23
CA THR A 77 -3.33 5.40 -7.57
C THR A 77 -2.41 4.54 -8.44
N ARG A 78 -1.73 5.13 -9.43
CA ARG A 78 -0.79 4.39 -10.30
C ARG A 78 0.45 3.95 -9.52
N GLU A 79 1.00 4.81 -8.67
CA GLU A 79 2.13 4.49 -7.80
C GLU A 79 1.79 3.31 -6.86
N LEU A 80 0.62 3.34 -6.21
CA LEU A 80 0.16 2.24 -5.37
C LEU A 80 0.05 0.91 -6.13
N LYS A 81 -0.35 0.95 -7.40
CA LYS A 81 -0.53 -0.24 -8.25
C LYS A 81 0.75 -0.76 -8.88
N GLN A 82 1.66 0.14 -9.26
CA GLN A 82 2.82 -0.17 -10.12
C GLN A 82 4.17 0.00 -9.40
N GLY A 83 4.24 0.86 -8.39
CA GLY A 83 5.44 1.18 -7.63
C GLY A 83 6.16 -0.04 -7.07
N PRO A 84 5.50 -0.98 -6.36
CA PRO A 84 6.17 -2.17 -5.83
C PRO A 84 6.83 -3.03 -6.92
N HIS A 85 6.21 -3.13 -8.10
CA HIS A 85 6.79 -3.85 -9.23
C HIS A 85 7.96 -3.09 -9.84
N ALA A 86 7.83 -1.78 -10.05
CA ALA A 86 8.90 -0.93 -10.55
C ALA A 86 10.13 -0.95 -9.63
N GLU A 87 9.93 -0.87 -8.32
CA GLU A 87 11.00 -0.94 -7.33
C GLU A 87 11.70 -2.31 -7.36
N THR A 88 10.94 -3.40 -7.40
CA THR A 88 11.51 -4.76 -7.50
C THR A 88 12.33 -4.93 -8.79
N ALA A 89 11.83 -4.40 -9.91
CA ALA A 89 12.53 -4.44 -11.19
C ALA A 89 13.82 -3.60 -11.15
N ALA A 90 13.77 -2.41 -10.55
CA ALA A 90 14.93 -1.54 -10.36
C ALA A 90 15.99 -2.18 -9.46
N GLN A 91 15.59 -2.74 -8.32
CA GLN A 91 16.48 -3.51 -7.42
C GLN A 91 17.22 -4.62 -8.19
N LYS A 92 16.50 -5.40 -9.01
CA LYS A 92 17.11 -6.48 -9.80
C LYS A 92 18.13 -5.96 -10.80
N ARG A 93 17.84 -4.84 -11.49
CA ARG A 93 18.78 -4.21 -12.43
C ARG A 93 20.02 -3.69 -11.72
N MET A 94 19.85 -2.98 -10.61
CA MET A 94 20.94 -2.42 -9.82
C MET A 94 21.82 -3.53 -9.22
N ALA A 95 21.22 -4.60 -8.70
CA ALA A 95 21.96 -5.75 -8.20
C ALA A 95 22.83 -6.41 -9.28
N GLY A 96 22.32 -6.48 -10.52
CA GLY A 96 23.09 -6.96 -11.66
C GLY A 96 24.29 -6.06 -12.02
N LEU A 97 24.15 -4.74 -11.87
CA LEU A 97 25.23 -3.78 -12.12
C LEU A 97 26.29 -3.78 -11.01
N LEU A 98 25.86 -3.82 -9.75
CA LEU A 98 26.74 -3.72 -8.57
C LEU A 98 27.39 -5.06 -8.21
N GLY A 99 26.83 -6.17 -8.68
CA GLY A 99 27.32 -7.53 -8.43
C GLY A 99 26.86 -8.12 -7.10
N HIS A 100 25.94 -7.46 -6.38
CA HIS A 100 25.32 -7.97 -5.16
C HIS A 100 23.88 -7.47 -5.00
N GLY A 101 23.09 -8.20 -4.22
CA GLY A 101 21.74 -7.75 -3.82
C GLY A 101 21.76 -6.83 -2.60
N GLY A 102 20.61 -6.21 -2.33
CA GLY A 102 20.41 -5.34 -1.18
C GLY A 102 19.05 -4.62 -1.25
N PRO A 103 18.67 -3.87 -0.21
CA PRO A 103 17.56 -2.95 -0.25
C PRO A 103 17.72 -1.91 -1.38
N PHE A 104 16.61 -1.43 -1.93
CA PHE A 104 16.63 -0.43 -3.02
C PHE A 104 17.45 0.80 -2.64
N GLU A 105 17.27 1.31 -1.43
CA GLU A 105 17.92 2.54 -0.97
C GLU A 105 19.43 2.40 -0.91
N GLU A 106 19.93 1.25 -0.45
CA GLU A 106 21.36 0.95 -0.37
C GLU A 106 21.97 0.81 -1.78
N LEU A 107 21.34 0.01 -2.65
CA LEU A 107 21.79 -0.17 -4.02
C LEU A 107 21.76 1.15 -4.82
N ASN A 108 20.72 1.97 -4.63
CA ASN A 108 20.59 3.25 -5.31
C ASN A 108 21.65 4.26 -4.82
N ALA A 109 21.91 4.32 -3.51
CA ALA A 109 22.95 5.17 -2.95
C ALA A 109 24.34 4.78 -3.49
N GLU A 110 24.66 3.48 -3.49
CA GLU A 110 25.93 2.99 -4.03
C GLU A 110 26.08 3.26 -5.53
N LEU A 111 25.04 2.99 -6.32
CA LEU A 111 25.05 3.29 -7.75
C LEU A 111 25.31 4.80 -8.00
N CYS A 112 24.68 5.67 -7.23
CA CYS A 112 24.91 7.12 -7.31
C CYS A 112 26.37 7.49 -6.95
N GLU A 113 26.95 6.87 -5.92
CA GLU A 113 28.35 7.09 -5.57
C GLU A 113 29.31 6.64 -6.68
N ARG A 114 29.09 5.44 -7.26
CA ARG A 114 29.94 4.92 -8.36
C ARG A 114 29.86 5.79 -9.62
N ILE A 115 28.68 6.34 -9.93
CA ILE A 115 28.53 7.29 -11.02
C ILE A 115 29.27 8.60 -10.70
N ARG A 116 29.14 9.11 -9.48
CA ARG A 116 29.77 10.38 -9.08
C ARG A 116 31.29 10.29 -9.01
N SER A 117 31.83 9.15 -8.60
CA SER A 117 33.27 8.89 -8.56
C SER A 117 33.87 8.65 -9.95
N GLY A 118 33.04 8.42 -10.96
CA GLY A 118 33.48 8.04 -12.31
C GLY A 118 33.90 6.57 -12.43
N GLU A 119 33.67 5.75 -11.41
CA GLU A 119 33.81 4.29 -11.51
C GLU A 119 32.81 3.73 -12.53
N PHE A 120 31.59 4.26 -12.52
CA PHE A 120 30.55 3.99 -13.50
C PHE A 120 30.35 5.20 -14.41
N ASP A 121 30.29 4.94 -15.71
CA ASP A 121 30.17 5.95 -16.76
C ASP A 121 29.31 5.46 -17.94
N VAL A 122 29.21 6.26 -18.99
CA VAL A 122 28.45 5.92 -20.19
C VAL A 122 28.97 4.69 -20.94
N ALA A 123 30.22 4.28 -20.72
CA ALA A 123 30.81 3.08 -21.29
C ALA A 123 30.55 1.82 -20.45
N THR A 124 30.07 1.99 -19.21
CA THR A 124 29.75 0.89 -18.30
C THR A 124 28.62 0.02 -18.89
N PRO A 125 28.88 -1.27 -19.18
CA PRO A 125 27.90 -2.13 -19.81
C PRO A 125 26.59 -2.23 -19.01
N GLY A 126 25.47 -1.97 -19.68
CA GLY A 126 24.13 -2.09 -19.10
C GLY A 126 23.68 -0.91 -18.22
N LEU A 127 24.57 0.04 -17.88
CA LEU A 127 24.20 1.17 -17.02
C LEU A 127 23.10 2.03 -17.64
N LEU A 128 23.32 2.51 -18.88
CA LEU A 128 22.37 3.38 -19.56
C LEU A 128 21.02 2.70 -19.79
N GLU A 129 21.01 1.40 -20.11
CA GLU A 129 19.79 0.63 -20.29
C GLU A 129 19.02 0.49 -18.97
N ALA A 130 19.72 0.27 -17.85
CA ALA A 130 19.08 0.21 -16.53
C ALA A 130 18.48 1.56 -16.11
N LEU A 131 19.22 2.67 -16.29
CA LEU A 131 18.75 4.01 -15.96
C LEU A 131 17.56 4.41 -16.83
N ARG A 132 17.60 4.11 -18.14
CA ARG A 132 16.48 4.33 -19.05
C ARG A 132 15.26 3.52 -18.62
N ALA A 133 15.42 2.22 -18.33
CA ALA A 133 14.32 1.38 -17.88
C ALA A 133 13.66 1.92 -16.60
N ASN A 134 14.47 2.28 -15.59
CA ASN A 134 13.95 2.88 -14.35
C ASN A 134 13.18 4.18 -14.64
N THR A 135 13.71 5.04 -15.50
CA THR A 135 13.10 6.32 -15.87
C THR A 135 11.77 6.11 -16.60
N MET A 136 11.71 5.15 -17.54
CA MET A 136 10.48 4.85 -18.28
C MET A 136 9.39 4.29 -17.37
N GLU A 137 9.74 3.44 -16.41
CA GLU A 137 8.81 2.92 -15.41
C GLU A 137 8.27 4.05 -14.51
N GLN A 138 9.14 4.96 -14.04
CA GLN A 138 8.73 6.13 -13.27
C GLN A 138 7.81 7.06 -14.08
N LEU A 139 8.15 7.32 -15.35
CA LEU A 139 7.32 8.14 -16.23
C LEU A 139 5.94 7.53 -16.49
N ALA A 140 5.83 6.20 -16.61
CA ALA A 140 4.55 5.53 -16.76
C ALA A 140 3.64 5.73 -15.53
N ILE A 141 4.23 5.88 -14.33
CA ILE A 141 3.52 6.18 -13.10
C ILE A 141 3.14 7.67 -13.05
N ASP A 142 4.08 8.58 -13.27
CA ASP A 142 3.83 10.01 -13.06
C ASP A 142 3.00 10.63 -14.19
N GLN A 143 3.35 10.31 -15.44
CA GLN A 143 2.81 10.96 -16.64
C GLN A 143 2.49 9.94 -17.73
N PRO A 144 1.43 9.11 -17.56
CA PRO A 144 1.14 7.98 -18.46
C PRO A 144 0.83 8.38 -19.91
N SER A 145 0.45 9.64 -20.15
CA SER A 145 0.17 10.15 -21.51
C SER A 145 1.39 10.84 -22.14
N TYR A 146 2.52 10.89 -21.44
CA TYR A 146 3.74 11.48 -21.96
C TYR A 146 4.30 10.60 -23.08
N ARG A 147 4.26 11.13 -24.31
CA ARG A 147 4.85 10.49 -25.48
C ARG A 147 6.28 10.98 -25.59
N HIS A 148 7.25 10.12 -25.29
CA HIS A 148 8.61 10.33 -25.78
C HIS A 148 8.59 10.04 -27.29
N GLU A 149 8.79 11.05 -28.11
CA GLU A 149 9.15 10.83 -29.51
C GLU A 149 10.50 10.10 -29.51
N VAL A 150 10.55 8.97 -30.21
CA VAL A 150 11.76 8.14 -30.40
C VAL A 150 12.30 8.42 -31.79
#